data_AF-A0A0J7JX81-F1
#
_entry.id   AF-A0A0J7JX81-F1
#
_cell.length_a   1.000
_cell.length_b   1.000
_cell.length_c   1.000
_cell.angle_alpha   90.00
_cell.angle_beta   90.00
_cell.angle_gamma   90.00
#
_symmetry.space_group_name_H-M   'P 1'
#
loop_
_entity.id
_entity.type
_entity.pdbx_description
1 polymer ?
#
loop_
_entity_poly.entity_id
_entity_poly.type
_entity_poly.pdbx_seq_one_letter_code
_entity_poly.pdbx_strand_id
1 'polypeptide(L)'
;MTFLSDKMIDSECDVSKSGEENHFNLQECHVIKELEEELELCKADQNDIRSKLETLCDESNNAMRNFSLQLGCCNKVCYDKDVQNEVMQNEETTNLKEQIALLEAEKKSAALLWQICNNDTLRIDQQTRNKWHLSTKPLQIGDLVLILDERYPPAKWPLARVTALHPGTDGRVRVVTVRTAVSEYKRPIVKLCPLPIAT
;
A
#
# COMPACT_ATOMS: atom_id res chain seq x y z
N MET A 1 38.62 -5.51 10.36
CA MET A 1 39.38 -4.26 10.59
C MET A 1 38.51 -3.13 10.05
N THR A 2 37.98 -2.30 10.95
CA THR A 2 37.31 -0.98 10.76
C THR A 2 36.15 -0.89 9.75
N PHE A 3 34.88 -0.88 10.19
CA PHE A 3 34.12 0.26 10.76
C PHE A 3 34.08 1.50 9.86
N LEU A 4 32.98 1.62 9.10
CA LEU A 4 32.37 2.84 8.55
C LEU A 4 30.92 2.40 8.33
N SER A 5 29.95 2.80 9.12
CA SER A 5 29.47 4.19 9.23
C SER A 5 28.52 4.24 10.40
N ASP A 6 28.65 5.24 11.27
CA ASP A 6 27.56 5.76 12.11
C ASP A 6 28.10 6.98 12.87
N LYS A 7 28.16 8.12 12.19
CA LYS A 7 28.27 9.45 12.78
C LYS A 7 27.70 10.48 11.82
N MET A 8 26.43 10.81 12.00
CA MET A 8 25.90 12.18 11.96
C MET A 8 24.38 12.07 11.95
N ILE A 9 23.77 12.35 13.10
CA ILE A 9 22.75 13.39 13.35
C ILE A 9 22.29 13.13 14.80
N ASP A 10 23.13 13.50 15.76
CA ASP A 10 22.67 13.85 17.10
C ASP A 10 22.83 15.36 17.19
N SER A 11 21.77 16.07 16.87
CA SER A 11 21.61 17.50 17.13
C SER A 11 20.45 17.60 18.11
N GLU A 12 20.80 17.59 19.39
CA GLU A 12 19.97 18.08 20.49
C GLU A 12 19.28 19.38 20.07
N CYS A 13 17.94 19.32 19.99
CA CYS A 13 17.13 20.52 19.89
C CYS A 13 16.64 20.83 21.30
N ASP A 14 17.28 21.83 21.91
CA ASP A 14 16.89 22.45 23.17
C ASP A 14 15.40 22.83 23.16
N VAL A 15 14.65 22.24 24.10
CA VAL A 15 13.28 22.63 24.42
C VAL A 15 13.31 24.00 25.08
N SER A 16 13.06 25.04 24.29
CA SER A 16 12.64 26.35 24.79
C SER A 16 11.13 26.50 24.63
N LYS A 17 10.49 26.76 25.77
CA LYS A 17 9.06 26.89 26.01
C LYS A 17 8.35 27.88 25.07
N SER A 18 7.31 27.42 24.40
CA SER A 18 6.08 28.20 24.17
C SER A 18 4.91 27.22 24.16
N GLY A 19 3.99 27.39 25.12
CA GLY A 19 2.90 26.46 25.32
C GLY A 19 1.92 26.47 24.16
N GLU A 20 1.69 25.31 23.58
CA GLU A 20 0.44 24.92 22.95
C GLU A 20 0.27 23.43 23.29
N GLU A 21 -0.71 23.12 24.12
CA GLU A 21 -1.06 21.76 24.49
C GLU A 21 -1.54 21.02 23.24
N ASN A 22 -0.63 20.27 22.61
CA ASN A 22 -1.00 19.27 21.61
C ASN A 22 -1.72 18.12 22.33
N HIS A 23 -3.04 18.24 22.43
CA HIS A 23 -3.92 17.13 22.78
C HIS A 23 -3.90 16.12 21.62
N PHE A 24 -2.80 15.36 21.50
CA PHE A 24 -2.72 14.21 20.61
C PHE A 24 -3.81 13.21 21.03
N ASN A 25 -4.63 12.83 20.07
CA ASN A 25 -5.75 11.92 20.27
C ASN A 25 -5.20 10.57 20.77
N LEU A 26 -5.62 10.13 21.97
CA LEU A 26 -5.22 8.85 22.56
C LEU A 26 -5.41 7.66 21.61
N GLN A 27 -6.39 7.76 20.70
CA GLN A 27 -6.68 6.75 19.69
C GLN A 27 -5.56 6.66 18.63
N GLU A 28 -4.97 7.78 18.23
CA GLU A 28 -3.90 7.81 17.22
C GLU A 28 -2.60 7.23 17.77
N CYS A 29 -2.28 7.50 19.04
CA CYS A 29 -1.12 6.91 19.70
C CYS A 29 -1.25 5.39 19.91
N HIS A 30 -2.47 4.86 20.07
CA HIS A 30 -2.69 3.42 20.19
C HIS A 30 -2.45 2.70 18.87
N VAL A 31 -2.99 3.23 17.76
CA VAL A 31 -2.81 2.68 16.41
C VAL A 31 -1.33 2.69 16.00
N ILE A 32 -0.58 3.74 16.34
CA ILE A 32 0.86 3.81 16.04
C ILE A 32 1.62 2.68 16.75
N LYS A 33 1.35 2.43 18.03
CA LYS A 33 2.00 1.34 18.78
C LYS A 33 1.65 -0.04 18.23
N GLU A 34 0.40 -0.26 17.85
CA GLU A 34 -0.05 -1.51 17.25
C GLU A 34 0.67 -1.76 15.90
N LEU A 35 0.82 -0.71 15.08
CA LEU A 35 1.58 -0.79 13.83
C LEU A 35 3.09 -1.01 14.04
N GLU A 36 3.67 -0.46 15.11
CA GLU A 36 5.07 -0.71 15.47
C GLU A 36 5.31 -2.17 15.90
N GLU A 37 4.38 -2.75 16.66
CA GLU A 37 4.44 -4.16 17.07
C GLU A 37 4.28 -5.10 15.86
N GLU A 38 3.32 -4.84 14.98
CA GLU A 38 3.11 -5.59 13.73
C GLU A 38 4.33 -5.49 12.79
N LEU A 39 4.97 -4.32 12.74
CA LEU A 39 6.18 -4.13 11.95
C LEU A 39 7.35 -4.96 12.49
N GLU A 40 7.52 -5.06 13.81
CA GLU A 40 8.57 -5.88 14.41
C GLU A 40 8.31 -7.38 14.22
N LEU A 41 7.05 -7.83 14.31
CA LEU A 41 6.68 -9.21 13.96
C LEU A 41 7.02 -9.54 12.50
N CYS A 42 6.68 -8.64 11.57
CA CYS A 42 6.96 -8.83 10.15
C CYS A 42 8.48 -8.87 9.86
N LYS A 43 9.29 -8.07 10.57
CA LYS A 43 10.75 -8.14 10.48
C LYS A 43 11.30 -9.46 11.02
N ALA A 44 10.73 -9.99 12.10
CA ALA A 44 11.12 -11.28 12.64
C ALA A 44 10.84 -12.41 11.64
N ASP A 45 9.65 -12.42 11.02
CA ASP A 45 9.28 -13.39 9.99
C ASP A 45 10.19 -13.31 8.76
N GLN A 46 10.53 -12.10 8.31
CA GLN A 46 11.48 -11.93 7.20
C GLN A 46 12.86 -12.49 7.52
N ASN A 47 13.34 -12.33 8.76
CA ASN A 47 14.63 -12.88 9.19
C ASN A 47 14.59 -14.42 9.30
N ASP A 48 13.49 -15.00 9.79
CA ASP A 48 13.29 -16.45 9.83
C ASP A 48 13.26 -17.06 8.43
N ILE A 49 12.50 -16.46 7.50
CA ILE A 49 12.46 -16.88 6.09
C ILE A 49 13.86 -16.79 5.46
N ARG A 50 14.60 -15.72 5.73
CA ARG A 50 15.98 -15.56 5.22
C ARG A 50 16.89 -16.67 5.71
N SER A 51 16.85 -17.00 7.00
CA SER A 51 17.66 -18.09 7.59
C SER A 51 17.28 -19.46 7.00
N LYS A 52 15.98 -19.72 6.79
CA LYS A 52 15.50 -20.95 6.13
C LYS A 52 15.99 -21.07 4.69
N LEU A 53 16.07 -19.96 3.96
CA LEU A 53 16.60 -19.96 2.60
C LEU A 53 18.12 -20.20 2.57
N GLU A 54 18.86 -19.64 3.53
CA GLU A 54 20.31 -19.80 3.63
C GLU A 54 20.68 -21.25 3.95
N THR A 55 19.97 -21.88 4.90
CA THR A 55 20.13 -23.31 5.22
C THR A 55 19.83 -24.22 4.03
N LEU A 56 18.74 -23.99 3.30
CA LEU A 56 18.43 -24.74 2.07
C LEU A 56 19.48 -24.56 0.97
N CYS A 57 20.06 -23.35 0.86
CA CYS A 57 21.14 -23.07 -0.08
C CYS A 57 22.41 -23.85 0.28
N ASP A 58 22.77 -23.88 1.57
CA ASP A 58 23.91 -24.64 2.08
C ASP A 58 23.72 -26.15 1.92
N GLU A 59 22.51 -26.67 2.17
CA GLU A 59 22.16 -28.07 1.94
C GLU A 59 22.31 -28.46 0.47
N SER A 60 21.80 -27.62 -0.44
CA SER A 60 21.95 -27.83 -1.89
C SER A 60 23.41 -27.78 -2.34
N ASN A 61 24.19 -26.81 -1.84
CA ASN A 61 25.61 -26.69 -2.13
C ASN A 61 26.42 -27.89 -1.61
N ASN A 62 26.07 -28.40 -0.43
CA ASN A 62 26.68 -29.61 0.12
C ASN A 62 26.28 -30.85 -0.68
N ALA A 63 25.04 -30.96 -1.14
CA ALA A 63 24.60 -32.03 -2.03
C ALA A 63 25.35 -32.01 -3.38
N MET A 64 25.52 -30.82 -3.98
CA MET A 64 26.31 -30.63 -5.20
C MET A 64 27.79 -30.99 -5.01
N ARG A 65 28.40 -30.62 -3.87
CA ARG A 65 29.77 -31.02 -3.53
C ARG A 65 29.91 -32.53 -3.36
N ASN A 66 28.96 -33.17 -2.67
CA ASN A 66 28.93 -34.62 -2.50
C ASN A 66 28.76 -35.34 -3.84
N PHE A 67 27.92 -34.82 -4.72
CA PHE A 67 27.75 -35.36 -6.08
C PHE A 67 29.02 -35.23 -6.92
N SER A 68 29.72 -34.10 -6.82
CA SER A 68 31.02 -33.87 -7.47
C SER A 68 32.11 -34.83 -6.96
N LEU A 69 32.16 -35.08 -5.65
CA LEU A 69 33.06 -36.07 -5.06
C LEU A 69 32.73 -37.50 -5.51
N GLN A 70 31.45 -37.83 -5.64
CA GLN A 70 30.98 -39.14 -6.11
C GLN A 70 31.32 -39.38 -7.59
N LEU A 71 31.19 -38.36 -8.44
CA LEU A 71 31.61 -38.40 -9.85
C LEU A 71 33.14 -38.47 -9.99
N GLY A 72 33.89 -37.81 -9.10
CA GLY A 72 35.36 -37.87 -9.07
C GLY A 72 35.93 -39.26 -8.80
N CYS A 73 35.18 -40.15 -8.14
CA CYS A 73 35.57 -41.54 -7.90
C CYS A 73 35.33 -42.49 -9.08
N CYS A 74 34.62 -42.08 -10.13
CA CYS A 74 34.27 -42.95 -11.27
C CYS A 74 35.19 -42.82 -12.49
N ASN A 75 36.21 -41.95 -12.47
CA ASN A 75 37.10 -41.72 -13.62
C ASN A 75 38.14 -42.84 -13.91
N LYS A 76 37.84 -44.10 -13.57
CA LYS A 76 38.71 -45.22 -13.95
C LYS A 76 38.05 -46.45 -14.59
N VAL A 77 36.74 -46.45 -14.88
CA VAL A 77 36.15 -47.60 -15.59
C VAL A 77 35.03 -47.19 -16.57
N CYS A 78 35.28 -47.50 -17.85
CA CYS A 78 34.36 -47.61 -19.00
C CYS A 78 33.94 -46.34 -19.76
N TYR A 79 34.57 -46.13 -20.93
CA TYR A 79 33.94 -45.51 -22.10
C TYR A 79 33.06 -46.56 -22.83
N ASP A 80 31.98 -46.11 -23.47
CA ASP A 80 31.06 -46.81 -24.41
C ASP A 80 29.63 -47.17 -23.92
N LYS A 81 28.97 -46.32 -23.12
CA LYS A 81 27.49 -46.37 -22.96
C LYS A 81 26.71 -45.04 -23.02
N ASP A 82 27.32 -43.93 -23.43
CA ASP A 82 26.75 -42.61 -23.08
C ASP A 82 26.05 -41.81 -24.19
N VAL A 83 25.99 -42.29 -25.44
CA VAL A 83 25.38 -41.48 -26.53
C VAL A 83 23.85 -41.35 -26.40
N GLN A 84 23.16 -42.34 -25.80
CA GLN A 84 21.70 -42.25 -25.58
C GLN A 84 21.34 -41.50 -24.29
N ASN A 85 22.20 -41.50 -23.28
CA ASN A 85 21.98 -40.76 -22.03
C ASN A 85 22.24 -39.27 -22.20
N GLU A 86 23.20 -38.85 -23.02
CA GLU A 86 23.45 -37.43 -23.31
C GLU A 86 22.28 -36.76 -24.03
N VAL A 87 21.62 -37.43 -24.99
CA VAL A 87 20.50 -36.84 -25.73
C VAL A 87 19.29 -36.62 -24.83
N MET A 88 18.96 -37.59 -23.97
CA MET A 88 17.87 -37.47 -22.98
C MET A 88 18.16 -36.43 -21.90
N GLN A 89 19.39 -36.38 -21.38
CA GLN A 89 19.78 -35.38 -20.37
C GLN A 89 19.87 -33.95 -20.97
N ASN A 90 20.22 -33.82 -22.24
CA ASN A 90 20.21 -32.52 -22.92
C ASN A 90 18.77 -32.02 -23.17
N GLU A 91 17.85 -32.91 -23.53
CA GLU A 91 16.44 -32.55 -23.71
C GLU A 91 15.79 -32.14 -22.38
N GLU A 92 16.02 -32.90 -21.31
CA GLU A 92 15.56 -32.57 -19.95
C GLU A 92 16.14 -31.25 -19.44
N THR A 93 17.44 -30.99 -19.66
CA THR A 93 18.06 -29.73 -19.24
C THR A 93 17.59 -28.53 -20.07
N THR A 94 17.23 -28.71 -21.35
CA THR A 94 16.60 -27.65 -22.15
C THR A 94 15.19 -27.32 -21.67
N ASN A 95 14.38 -28.35 -21.36
CA ASN A 95 13.02 -28.17 -20.85
C ASN A 95 13.02 -27.45 -19.49
N LEU A 96 13.90 -27.87 -18.57
CA LEU A 96 14.05 -27.21 -17.26
C LEU A 96 14.51 -25.75 -17.39
N LYS A 97 15.42 -25.44 -18.33
CA LYS A 97 15.85 -24.06 -18.60
C LYS A 97 14.70 -23.19 -19.13
N GLU A 98 13.89 -23.72 -20.03
CA GLU A 98 12.70 -23.03 -20.53
C GLU A 98 11.67 -22.78 -19.43
N GLN A 99 11.46 -23.76 -18.55
CA GLN A 99 10.53 -23.64 -17.43
C GLN A 99 11.01 -22.62 -16.38
N ILE A 100 12.32 -22.57 -16.09
CA ILE A 100 12.91 -21.54 -15.23
C ILE A 100 12.72 -20.15 -15.85
N ALA A 101 12.96 -19.99 -17.15
CA ALA A 101 12.78 -18.70 -17.83
C ALA A 101 11.33 -18.20 -17.78
N LEU A 102 10.34 -19.10 -17.89
CA LEU A 102 8.93 -18.76 -17.72
C LEU A 102 8.62 -18.30 -16.30
N LEU A 103 9.11 -19.02 -15.29
CA LEU A 103 8.93 -18.65 -13.88
C LEU A 103 9.62 -17.32 -13.54
N GLU A 104 10.77 -17.03 -14.14
CA GLU A 104 11.45 -15.73 -13.99
C GLU A 104 10.65 -14.59 -14.63
N ALA A 105 10.04 -14.82 -15.80
CA ALA A 105 9.17 -13.84 -16.45
C ALA A 105 7.91 -13.56 -15.60
N GLU A 106 7.31 -14.60 -15.01
CA GLU A 106 6.17 -14.47 -14.09
C GLU A 106 6.53 -13.74 -12.79
N LYS A 107 7.69 -14.05 -12.20
CA LYS A 107 8.21 -13.31 -11.05
C LYS A 107 8.44 -11.84 -11.38
N LYS A 108 8.97 -11.54 -12.57
CA LYS A 108 9.22 -10.17 -13.03
C LYS A 108 7.93 -9.39 -13.24
N SER A 109 6.88 -10.01 -13.80
CA SER A 109 5.57 -9.37 -13.95
C SER A 109 4.90 -9.14 -12.59
N ALA A 110 4.98 -10.09 -11.67
CA ALA A 110 4.48 -9.91 -10.30
C ALA A 110 5.20 -8.76 -9.56
N ALA A 111 6.53 -8.68 -9.67
CA ALA A 111 7.32 -7.58 -9.09
C ALA A 111 6.94 -6.21 -9.70
N LEU A 112 6.74 -6.15 -11.02
CA LEU A 112 6.29 -4.95 -11.70
C LEU A 112 4.90 -4.52 -11.22
N LEU A 113 3.94 -5.45 -11.14
CA LEU A 113 2.59 -5.18 -10.67
C LEU A 113 2.58 -4.72 -9.22
N TRP A 114 3.41 -5.32 -8.37
CA TRP A 114 3.58 -4.89 -6.98
C TRP A 114 4.11 -3.45 -6.90
N GLN A 115 5.10 -3.10 -7.71
CA GLN A 115 5.69 -1.76 -7.72
C GLN A 115 4.73 -0.70 -8.29
N ILE A 116 3.94 -1.04 -9.31
CA ILE A 116 2.85 -0.19 -9.81
C ILE A 116 1.81 0.02 -8.71
N CYS A 117 1.33 -1.07 -8.11
CA CYS A 117 0.31 -1.02 -7.06
C CYS A 117 0.79 -0.20 -5.85
N ASN A 118 2.02 -0.40 -5.38
CA ASN A 118 2.59 0.33 -4.25
C ASN A 118 2.74 1.84 -4.53
N ASN A 119 3.05 2.22 -5.77
CA ASN A 119 3.09 3.63 -6.14
C ASN A 119 1.68 4.23 -6.30
N ASP A 120 0.72 3.45 -6.80
CA ASP A 120 -0.66 3.88 -6.97
C ASP A 120 -1.40 4.01 -5.63
N THR A 121 -1.15 3.12 -4.66
CA THR A 121 -1.69 3.25 -3.30
C THR A 121 -1.21 4.54 -2.64
N LEU A 122 0.09 4.84 -2.72
CA LEU A 122 0.65 6.10 -2.21
C LEU A 122 0.07 7.33 -2.90
N ARG A 123 -0.19 7.27 -4.22
CA ARG A 123 -0.82 8.38 -4.97
C ARG A 123 -2.28 8.57 -4.57
N ILE A 124 -3.06 7.50 -4.40
CA ILE A 124 -4.45 7.56 -3.95
C ILE A 124 -4.51 8.10 -2.52
N ASP A 125 -3.61 7.66 -1.63
CA ASP A 125 -3.56 8.12 -0.25
C ASP A 125 -3.19 9.61 -0.15
N GLN A 126 -2.21 10.07 -0.94
CA GLN A 126 -1.86 11.49 -1.01
C GLN A 126 -2.99 12.36 -1.60
N GLN A 127 -3.66 11.90 -2.65
CA GLN A 127 -4.83 12.58 -3.20
C GLN A 127 -5.99 12.62 -2.22
N THR A 128 -6.16 11.56 -1.42
CA THR A 128 -7.20 11.48 -0.40
C THR A 128 -6.88 12.43 0.74
N ARG A 129 -5.64 12.46 1.27
CA ARG A 129 -5.17 13.44 2.27
C ARG A 129 -5.37 14.88 1.83
N ASN A 130 -5.07 15.22 0.57
CA ASN A 130 -5.25 16.58 0.06
C ASN A 130 -6.72 17.02 -0.05
N LYS A 131 -7.68 16.09 -0.23
CA LYS A 131 -9.12 16.41 -0.22
C LYS A 131 -9.61 16.89 1.16
N TRP A 132 -8.99 16.44 2.25
CA TRP A 132 -9.40 16.79 3.62
C TRP A 132 -8.85 18.13 4.10
N HIS A 133 -7.85 18.70 3.39
CA HIS A 133 -7.22 19.98 3.74
C HIS A 133 -7.61 21.14 2.81
N LEU A 134 -8.39 20.89 1.75
CA LEU A 134 -8.92 21.96 0.90
C LEU A 134 -10.14 22.58 1.60
N SER A 135 -9.97 23.82 2.05
CA SER A 135 -11.07 24.69 2.48
C SER A 135 -12.12 24.75 1.37
N THR A 136 -13.17 23.94 1.50
CA THR A 136 -14.28 23.91 0.56
C THR A 136 -15.04 25.22 0.71
N LYS A 137 -15.31 25.90 -0.42
CA LYS A 137 -16.08 27.15 -0.43
C LYS A 137 -17.36 26.98 0.41
N PRO A 138 -17.66 27.90 1.35
CA PRO A 138 -18.88 27.81 2.13
C PRO A 138 -20.09 27.88 1.21
N LEU A 139 -21.04 26.96 1.40
CA LEU A 139 -22.31 26.93 0.65
C LEU A 139 -23.01 28.28 0.70
N GLN A 140 -23.47 28.75 -0.46
CA GLN A 140 -24.21 29.98 -0.64
C GLN A 140 -25.68 29.67 -0.98
N ILE A 141 -26.55 30.67 -0.78
CA ILE A 141 -27.92 30.60 -1.27
C ILE A 141 -27.88 30.59 -2.80
N GLY A 142 -28.60 29.65 -3.41
CA GLY A 142 -28.62 29.46 -4.86
C GLY A 142 -27.71 28.33 -5.36
N ASP A 143 -26.79 27.82 -4.54
CA ASP A 143 -25.91 26.72 -4.94
C ASP A 143 -26.69 25.44 -5.24
N LEU A 144 -26.26 24.73 -6.28
CA LEU A 144 -26.81 23.45 -6.68
C LEU A 144 -26.05 22.30 -6.01
N VAL A 145 -26.79 21.40 -5.36
CA VAL A 145 -26.25 20.33 -4.53
C VAL A 145 -26.97 19.01 -4.81
N LEU A 146 -26.27 17.89 -4.70
CA LEU A 146 -26.88 16.57 -4.60
C LEU A 146 -27.14 16.24 -3.13
N ILE A 147 -28.29 15.64 -2.83
CA ILE A 147 -28.64 15.22 -1.48
C ILE A 147 -28.26 13.75 -1.30
N LEU A 148 -27.38 13.47 -0.34
CA LEU A 148 -27.08 12.11 0.07
C LEU A 148 -28.29 11.52 0.79
N ASP A 149 -28.98 10.61 0.12
CA ASP A 149 -30.07 9.82 0.68
C ASP A 149 -29.74 8.33 0.55
N GLU A 150 -29.60 7.66 1.69
CA GLU A 150 -29.26 6.24 1.80
C GLU A 150 -30.33 5.33 1.18
N ARG A 151 -31.54 5.85 0.97
CA ARG A 151 -32.63 5.12 0.29
C ARG A 151 -32.37 4.92 -1.21
N TYR A 152 -31.45 5.69 -1.80
CA TYR A 152 -31.16 5.66 -3.22
C TYR A 152 -29.68 5.35 -3.47
N PRO A 153 -29.36 4.59 -4.54
CA PRO A 153 -27.96 4.43 -4.95
C PRO A 153 -27.37 5.80 -5.36
N PRO A 154 -26.05 6.00 -5.27
CA PRO A 154 -25.41 7.30 -5.52
C PRO A 154 -25.76 7.95 -6.87
N ALA A 155 -25.97 7.14 -7.91
CA ALA A 155 -26.37 7.61 -9.24
C ALA A 155 -27.80 8.20 -9.29
N LYS A 156 -28.59 8.04 -8.24
CA LYS A 156 -30.00 8.49 -8.14
C LYS A 156 -30.23 9.47 -7.00
N TRP A 157 -29.18 10.05 -6.43
CA TRP A 157 -29.33 11.08 -5.42
C TRP A 157 -30.08 12.30 -5.98
N PRO A 158 -31.09 12.84 -5.26
CA PRO A 158 -31.88 13.93 -5.78
C PRO A 158 -31.06 15.22 -5.85
N LEU A 159 -31.28 15.95 -6.95
CA LEU A 159 -30.72 17.28 -7.17
C LEU A 159 -31.57 18.33 -6.47
N ALA A 160 -30.92 19.24 -5.76
CA ALA A 160 -31.58 20.30 -5.03
C ALA A 160 -30.81 21.62 -5.09
N ARG A 161 -31.51 22.71 -4.80
CA ARG A 161 -30.92 24.05 -4.70
C ARG A 161 -31.04 24.58 -3.29
N VAL A 162 -29.98 25.19 -2.78
CA VAL A 162 -29.97 25.82 -1.45
C VAL A 162 -30.84 27.08 -1.47
N THR A 163 -31.84 27.15 -0.59
CA THR A 163 -32.77 28.30 -0.48
C THR A 163 -32.51 29.16 0.75
N ALA A 164 -32.01 28.57 1.84
CA ALA A 164 -31.68 29.30 3.06
C ALA A 164 -30.53 28.65 3.83
N LEU A 165 -29.73 29.46 4.51
CA LEU A 165 -28.65 29.03 5.39
C LEU A 165 -29.07 29.24 6.85
N HIS A 166 -28.82 28.25 7.72
CA HIS A 166 -29.09 28.35 9.17
C HIS A 166 -27.76 28.32 9.94
N PRO A 167 -27.12 29.48 10.18
CA PRO A 167 -25.93 29.56 11.02
C PRO A 167 -26.26 29.24 12.47
N GLY A 168 -25.36 28.52 13.15
CA GLY A 168 -25.45 28.31 14.59
C GLY A 168 -24.97 29.52 15.39
N THR A 169 -24.92 29.39 16.72
CA THR A 169 -24.39 30.40 17.65
C THR A 169 -22.96 30.82 17.32
N ASP A 170 -22.15 29.89 16.80
CA ASP A 170 -20.74 30.12 16.45
C ASP A 170 -20.57 30.75 15.05
N GLY A 171 -21.65 31.18 14.40
CA GLY A 171 -21.65 31.73 13.03
C GLY A 171 -21.43 30.70 11.91
N ARG A 172 -21.13 29.43 12.25
CA ARG A 172 -20.93 28.35 11.28
C ARG A 172 -22.26 27.75 10.83
N VAL A 173 -22.46 27.64 9.51
CA VAL A 173 -23.62 26.97 8.92
C VAL A 173 -23.41 25.46 9.04
N ARG A 174 -24.35 24.77 9.69
CA ARG A 174 -24.35 23.29 9.81
C ARG A 174 -25.57 22.68 9.14
N VAL A 175 -26.65 23.46 9.00
CA VAL A 175 -27.93 23.06 8.41
C VAL A 175 -28.34 24.09 7.38
N VAL A 176 -28.88 23.63 6.26
CA VAL A 176 -29.40 24.47 5.18
C VAL A 176 -30.79 23.98 4.79
N THR A 177 -31.63 24.90 4.28
CA THR A 177 -32.86 24.52 3.60
C THR A 177 -32.54 24.28 2.14
N VAL A 178 -32.96 23.13 1.62
CA VAL A 178 -32.80 22.76 0.22
C VAL A 178 -34.16 22.53 -0.40
N ARG A 179 -34.31 23.00 -1.64
CA ARG A 179 -35.50 22.78 -2.47
C ARG A 179 -35.17 21.78 -3.56
N THR A 180 -35.84 20.64 -3.50
CA THR A 180 -35.88 19.64 -4.57
C THR A 180 -37.06 19.96 -5.50
N ALA A 181 -37.19 19.25 -6.63
CA ALA A 181 -38.34 19.39 -7.53
C ALA A 181 -39.70 19.16 -6.84
N VAL A 182 -39.74 18.34 -5.79
CA VAL A 182 -40.98 17.89 -5.13
C VAL A 182 -41.25 18.62 -3.82
N SER A 183 -40.22 18.91 -3.03
CA SER A 183 -40.39 19.44 -1.67
C SER A 183 -39.20 20.27 -1.23
N GLU A 184 -39.42 21.07 -0.19
CA GLU A 184 -38.41 21.89 0.47
C GLU A 184 -38.28 21.44 1.92
N TYR A 185 -37.06 21.14 2.36
CA TYR A 185 -36.80 20.64 3.70
C TYR A 185 -35.37 20.97 4.16
N LYS A 186 -35.15 20.85 5.47
CA LYS A 186 -33.84 21.12 6.08
C LYS A 186 -32.95 19.89 6.00
N ARG A 187 -31.68 20.08 5.62
CA ARG A 187 -30.65 19.05 5.68
C ARG A 187 -29.32 19.54 6.25
N PRO A 188 -28.62 18.70 7.02
CA PRO A 188 -27.24 18.97 7.42
C PRO A 188 -26.32 19.03 6.19
N ILE A 189 -25.31 19.90 6.23
CA ILE A 189 -24.33 20.08 5.14
C ILE A 189 -23.58 18.77 4.84
N VAL A 190 -23.32 17.95 5.86
CA VAL A 190 -22.64 16.64 5.70
C VAL A 190 -23.42 15.64 4.82
N LYS A 191 -24.71 15.87 4.58
CA LYS A 191 -25.55 15.07 3.69
C LYS A 191 -25.74 15.74 2.32
N LEU A 192 -24.92 16.73 1.97
CA LEU A 192 -24.98 17.45 0.71
C LEU A 192 -23.65 17.36 -0.03
N CYS A 193 -23.72 17.21 -1.34
CA CYS A 193 -22.56 17.25 -2.23
C CYS A 193 -22.70 18.44 -3.19
N PRO A 194 -21.92 19.52 -3.01
CA PRO A 194 -21.97 20.68 -3.90
C PRO A 194 -21.44 20.33 -5.29
N LEU A 195 -22.14 20.79 -6.32
CA LEU A 195 -21.71 20.62 -7.70
C LEU A 195 -20.78 21.76 -8.13
N PRO A 196 -19.71 21.47 -8.90
CA PRO A 196 -18.81 22.49 -9.42
C PRO A 196 -19.45 23.19 -10.61
N ILE A 197 -20.45 24.02 -10.35
CA ILE A 197 -21.07 24.89 -11.35
C ILE A 197 -20.57 26.32 -11.14
N ALA A 198 -19.99 26.90 -12.19
CA ALA A 198 -19.72 28.33 -12.23
C ALA A 198 -21.09 29.02 -12.30
N THR A 199 -21.46 29.72 -11.24
CA THR A 199 -22.70 30.50 -11.16
C THR A 199 -22.34 31.97 -11.08
#